data_AF-A0A965YAT1-F1
#
_entry.id   AF-A0A965YAT1-F1
#
_cell.length_a   1.000
_cell.length_b   1.000
_cell.length_c   1.000
_cell.angle_alpha   90.00
_cell.angle_beta   90.00
_cell.angle_gamma   90.00
#
_symmetry.space_group_name_H-M   'P 1'
#
loop_
_entity.id
_entity.type
_entity.pdbx_description
1 polymer ?
#
loop_
_entity_poly.entity_id
_entity_poly.type
_entity_poly.pdbx_seq_one_letter_code
_entity_poly.pdbx_strand_id
1 'polypeptide(L)'
;MNIKTLIDKVINLEFLTLSEGVQLYNNLPLSELTYIADLIRNQLHPLPEVTWIIDRNVNIGNICISNCMFCNFCRPFNSSEAYTTTIDEYIKKINELNIKNDELTKSFIENSISKQVLERSS
;
A
#
# COMPACT_ATOMS: atom_id res chain seq x y z
N MET A 1 -14.46 -22.20 18.15
CA MET A 1 -14.23 -23.20 17.08
C MET A 1 -12.86 -23.83 17.34
N ASN A 2 -12.62 -25.08 16.95
CA ASN A 2 -11.27 -25.67 17.09
C ASN A 2 -10.35 -25.06 16.02
N ILE A 3 -9.08 -24.80 16.35
CA ILE A 3 -8.05 -24.29 15.42
C ILE A 3 -8.01 -25.11 14.13
N LYS A 4 -8.09 -26.44 14.23
CA LYS A 4 -8.09 -27.33 13.06
C LYS A 4 -9.21 -26.99 12.07
N THR A 5 -10.42 -26.78 12.59
CA THR A 5 -11.58 -26.43 11.76
C THR A 5 -11.46 -25.03 11.15
N LEU A 6 -10.76 -24.11 11.83
CA LEU A 6 -10.44 -22.79 11.26
C LEU A 6 -9.42 -22.89 10.13
N ILE A 7 -8.40 -23.75 10.28
CA ILE A 7 -7.44 -24.02 9.22
C ILE A 7 -8.14 -24.60 7.99
N ASP A 8 -9.09 -25.52 8.17
CA ASP A 8 -9.86 -26.09 7.06
C ASP A 8 -10.63 -25.00 6.28
N LYS A 9 -11.32 -24.08 6.99
CA LYS A 9 -11.96 -22.91 6.36
C LYS A 9 -10.97 -22.06 5.56
N VAL A 10 -9.80 -21.81 6.15
CA VAL A 10 -8.75 -20.98 5.54
C VAL A 10 -8.23 -21.62 4.25
N ILE A 11 -7.96 -22.92 4.25
CA ILE A 11 -7.51 -23.68 3.08
C ILE A 11 -8.58 -23.67 1.98
N ASN A 12 -9.86 -23.70 2.36
CA ASN A 12 -10.98 -23.61 1.43
C ASN A 12 -11.28 -22.17 0.95
N LEU A 13 -10.46 -21.18 1.33
CA LEU A 13 -10.66 -19.75 1.02
C LEU A 13 -12.01 -19.20 1.52
N GLU A 14 -12.54 -19.77 2.59
CA GLU A 14 -13.76 -19.30 3.22
C GLU A 14 -13.51 -18.03 4.05
N PHE A 15 -14.54 -17.20 4.19
CA PHE A 15 -14.45 -15.98 4.97
C PHE A 15 -14.21 -16.27 6.46
N LEU A 16 -13.23 -15.57 7.03
CA LEU A 16 -12.98 -15.54 8.47
C LEU A 16 -13.67 -14.33 9.10
N THR A 17 -14.45 -14.59 10.14
CA THR A 17 -14.95 -13.52 11.02
C THR A 17 -13.82 -12.92 11.86
N LEU A 18 -14.03 -11.73 12.41
CA LEU A 18 -13.07 -11.07 13.30
C LEU A 18 -12.65 -11.99 14.48
N SER A 19 -13.61 -12.64 15.12
CA SER A 19 -13.35 -13.54 16.25
C SER A 19 -12.47 -14.72 15.86
N GLU A 20 -12.72 -15.32 14.68
CA GLU A 20 -11.91 -16.42 14.16
C GLU A 20 -10.48 -15.97 13.80
N GLY A 21 -10.33 -14.78 13.20
CA GLY A 21 -9.01 -14.20 12.93
C GLY A 21 -8.19 -13.95 14.20
N VAL A 22 -8.83 -13.43 15.25
CA VAL A 22 -8.20 -13.25 16.57
C VAL A 22 -7.81 -14.59 17.20
N GLN A 23 -8.62 -15.64 17.01
CA GLN A 23 -8.27 -16.98 17.48
C GLN A 23 -7.01 -17.52 16.80
N LEU A 24 -6.88 -17.36 15.48
CA LEU A 24 -5.67 -17.75 14.75
C LEU A 24 -4.45 -16.94 15.22
N TYR A 25 -4.59 -15.62 15.34
CA TYR A 25 -3.50 -14.74 15.76
C TYR A 25 -2.91 -15.10 17.13
N ASN A 26 -3.78 -15.40 18.10
CA ASN A 26 -3.34 -15.66 19.48
C ASN A 26 -2.89 -17.10 19.74
N ASN A 27 -3.35 -18.08 18.96
CA ASN A 27 -3.22 -19.49 19.32
C ASN A 27 -2.50 -20.36 18.28
N LEU A 28 -2.27 -19.87 17.06
CA LEU A 28 -1.53 -20.62 16.05
C LEU A 28 -0.04 -20.27 16.13
N PRO A 29 0.87 -21.27 16.19
CA PRO A 29 2.30 -21.00 16.12
C PRO A 29 2.66 -20.24 14.84
N LEU A 30 3.58 -19.27 14.95
CA LEU A 30 3.97 -18.43 13.81
C LEU A 30 4.42 -19.25 12.60
N SER A 31 5.19 -20.33 12.81
CA SER A 31 5.65 -21.20 11.73
C SER A 31 4.50 -21.85 10.96
N GLU A 32 3.47 -22.32 11.67
CA GLU A 32 2.28 -22.90 11.04
C GLU A 32 1.47 -21.84 10.31
N LEU A 33 1.31 -20.65 10.92
CA LEU A 33 0.63 -19.53 10.29
C LEU A 33 1.31 -19.10 8.98
N THR A 34 2.65 -18.98 8.98
CA THR A 34 3.42 -18.62 7.78
C THR A 34 3.33 -19.69 6.71
N TYR A 35 3.34 -20.97 7.09
CA TYR A 35 3.22 -22.08 6.15
C TYR A 35 1.85 -22.09 5.46
N ILE A 36 0.77 -21.97 6.23
CA ILE A 36 -0.59 -21.91 5.70
C ILE A 36 -0.78 -20.67 4.82
N ALA A 37 -0.23 -19.52 5.22
CA ALA A 37 -0.29 -18.31 4.41
C ALA A 37 0.41 -18.48 3.04
N ASP A 38 1.58 -19.14 2.98
CA ASP A 38 2.24 -19.43 1.71
C ASP A 38 1.48 -20.46 0.86
N LEU A 39 0.84 -21.47 1.46
CA LEU A 39 -0.05 -22.39 0.74
C LEU A 39 -1.19 -21.65 0.05
N ILE A 40 -1.86 -20.74 0.76
CA ILE A 40 -2.93 -19.91 0.20
C ILE A 40 -2.40 -19.01 -0.90
N ARG A 41 -1.25 -18.37 -0.69
CA ARG A 41 -0.61 -17.52 -1.69
C ARG A 41 -0.32 -18.32 -2.96
N ASN A 42 0.20 -19.55 -2.85
CA ASN A 42 0.43 -20.45 -3.99
C ASN A 42 -0.87 -20.86 -4.69
N GLN A 43 -1.96 -21.07 -3.95
CA GLN A 43 -3.27 -21.40 -4.52
C GLN A 43 -3.86 -20.22 -5.31
N LEU A 44 -3.73 -19.00 -4.80
CA LEU A 44 -4.20 -17.79 -5.47
C LEU A 44 -3.27 -17.31 -6.59
N HIS A 45 -1.96 -17.54 -6.44
CA HIS A 45 -0.90 -17.11 -7.34
C HIS A 45 0.02 -18.30 -7.65
N PRO A 46 -0.40 -19.22 -8.55
CA PRO A 46 0.29 -20.48 -8.81
C PRO A 46 1.57 -20.33 -9.63
N LEU A 47 1.73 -19.19 -10.32
CA LEU A 47 2.95 -18.90 -11.05
C LEU A 47 4.06 -18.49 -10.05
N PRO A 48 5.31 -18.96 -10.25
CA PRO A 48 6.45 -18.55 -9.42
C PRO A 48 6.94 -17.16 -9.81
N GLU A 49 6.03 -16.22 -10.02
CA GLU A 49 6.30 -14.84 -10.38
C GLU A 49 6.06 -13.94 -9.17
N VAL A 50 7.02 -13.07 -8.90
CA VAL A 50 6.87 -11.98 -7.95
C VAL A 50 6.96 -10.68 -8.73
N THR A 51 5.89 -9.89 -8.69
CA THR A 51 5.83 -8.58 -9.33
C THR A 51 6.30 -7.49 -8.38
N TRP A 52 6.66 -6.34 -8.92
CA TRP A 52 7.06 -5.17 -8.15
C TRP A 52 6.46 -3.90 -8.77
N ILE A 53 6.37 -2.85 -7.96
CA ILE A 53 5.88 -1.53 -8.39
C ILE A 53 7.01 -0.53 -8.17
N ILE A 54 7.34 0.25 -9.21
CA ILE A 54 8.08 1.51 -9.05
C ILE A 54 7.04 2.61 -8.91
N ASP A 55 6.96 3.18 -7.71
CA ASP A 55 6.10 4.31 -7.39
C ASP A 55 6.93 5.49 -6.85
N ARG A 56 6.47 6.72 -7.09
CA ARG A 56 6.99 7.92 -6.45
C ARG A 56 5.85 8.64 -5.76
N ASN A 57 5.91 8.68 -4.44
CA ASN A 57 5.05 9.55 -3.66
C ASN A 57 5.53 11.00 -3.74
N VAL A 58 4.70 11.89 -4.30
CA VAL A 58 4.96 13.34 -4.33
C VAL A 58 4.15 14.01 -3.21
N ASN A 59 4.83 14.36 -2.13
CA ASN A 59 4.18 15.05 -1.02
C ASN A 59 3.86 16.52 -1.37
N ILE A 60 2.57 16.86 -1.38
CA ILE A 60 2.05 18.22 -1.64
C ILE A 60 2.33 19.16 -0.45
N GLY A 61 2.44 18.62 0.76
CA GLY A 61 2.75 19.39 1.97
C GLY A 61 2.86 18.45 3.15
N ASN A 62 3.35 18.96 4.27
CA ASN A 62 3.52 18.18 5.49
C ASN A 62 2.76 18.74 6.70
N ILE A 63 1.98 19.82 6.51
CA ILE A 63 1.15 20.38 7.57
C ILE A 63 -0.07 19.46 7.81
N CYS A 64 -0.28 19.04 9.05
CA CYS A 64 -1.41 18.17 9.39
C CYS A 64 -1.99 18.49 10.77
N ILE A 65 -3.32 18.53 10.88
CA ILE A 65 -4.02 18.77 12.15
C ILE A 65 -4.10 17.54 13.05
N SER A 66 -4.02 16.33 12.48
CA SER A 66 -4.19 15.09 13.24
C SER A 66 -3.03 14.82 14.21
N ASN A 67 -1.82 15.28 13.86
CA ASN A 67 -0.61 15.15 14.68
C ASN A 67 -0.40 13.74 15.26
N CYS A 68 -0.51 12.72 14.41
CA CYS A 68 -0.44 11.32 14.84
C CYS A 68 0.90 11.01 15.51
N MET A 69 0.88 10.36 16.69
CA MET A 69 2.10 10.07 17.47
C MET A 69 3.12 9.18 16.75
N PHE A 70 2.69 8.40 15.76
CA PHE A 70 3.55 7.53 14.96
C PHE A 70 4.02 8.17 13.65
N CYS A 71 3.53 9.37 13.30
CA CYS A 71 3.84 9.99 12.03
C CYS A 71 5.07 10.89 12.14
N ASN A 72 6.18 10.45 11.55
CA ASN A 72 7.41 11.26 11.49
C ASN A 72 7.32 12.41 10.46
N PHE A 73 6.36 12.37 9.54
CA PHE A 73 6.28 13.31 8.43
C PHE A 73 5.53 14.60 8.76
N CYS A 74 4.47 14.52 9.57
CA CYS A 74 3.61 15.68 9.82
C CYS A 74 4.31 16.78 10.63
N ARG A 75 3.94 18.02 10.36
CA ARG A 75 4.37 19.20 11.10
C ARG A 75 3.16 20.05 11.50
N PRO A 76 3.22 20.73 12.66
CA PRO A 76 2.25 21.76 13.00
C PRO A 76 2.41 22.97 12.07
N PHE A 77 1.34 23.75 11.90
CA PHE A 77 1.30 24.89 10.95
C PHE A 77 2.43 25.90 11.14
N ASN A 78 2.88 26.13 12.38
CA ASN A 78 3.95 27.10 12.70
C ASN A 78 5.35 26.47 12.78
N SER A 79 5.54 25.21 12.37
CA SER A 79 6.87 24.61 12.36
C SER A 79 7.77 25.29 11.32
N SER A 80 9.04 25.50 11.64
CA SER A 80 10.05 25.94 10.65
C SER A 80 10.29 24.92 9.54
N GLU A 81 9.89 23.66 9.76
CA GLU A 81 9.97 22.57 8.78
C GLU A 81 8.65 22.36 8.01
N ALA A 82 7.63 23.17 8.29
CA ALA A 82 6.35 23.10 7.58
C ALA A 82 6.50 23.62 6.15
N TYR A 83 5.88 22.93 5.19
CA TYR A 83 5.82 23.37 3.80
C TYR A 83 4.51 22.93 3.12
N THR A 84 4.15 23.68 2.09
CA THR A 84 3.13 23.34 1.10
C THR A 84 3.70 23.70 -0.27
N THR A 85 3.70 22.74 -1.20
CA THR A 85 4.13 22.98 -2.58
C THR A 85 3.08 23.75 -3.34
N THR A 86 3.52 24.67 -4.18
CA THR A 86 2.70 25.29 -5.22
C THR A 86 2.36 24.28 -6.33
N ILE A 87 1.36 24.60 -7.15
CA ILE A 87 1.00 23.80 -8.32
C ILE A 87 2.19 23.66 -9.28
N ASP A 88 2.92 24.75 -9.53
CA ASP A 88 4.07 24.75 -10.44
C ASP A 88 5.22 23.85 -9.93
N GLU A 89 5.50 23.88 -8.63
CA GLU A 89 6.48 22.97 -8.01
C GLU A 89 6.04 21.51 -8.10
N TYR A 90 4.74 21.25 -7.94
CA TYR A 90 4.17 19.91 -8.07
C TYR A 90 4.28 19.39 -9.50
N ILE A 91 3.92 20.22 -10.50
CA ILE A 91 4.07 19.93 -11.92
C ILE A 91 5.54 19.68 -12.27
N LYS A 92 6.46 20.49 -11.76
CA LYS A 92 7.91 20.28 -11.97
C LYS A 92 8.35 18.91 -11.45
N LYS A 93 7.93 18.53 -10.24
CA LYS A 93 8.24 17.20 -9.67
C LYS A 93 7.65 16.06 -10.51
N ILE A 94 6.46 16.23 -11.06
CA ILE A 94 5.87 15.27 -12.01
C ILE A 94 6.73 15.19 -13.28
N ASN A 95 7.10 16.32 -13.86
CA ASN A 95 7.89 16.36 -15.09
C ASN A 95 9.28 15.73 -14.94
N GLU A 96 9.91 15.81 -13.76
CA GLU A 96 11.14 15.09 -13.44
C GLU A 96 11.00 13.56 -13.60
N LEU A 97 9.79 13.01 -13.44
CA LEU A 97 9.53 11.58 -13.64
C LEU A 97 9.61 11.19 -15.12
N ASN A 98 9.20 12.08 -16.02
CA ASN A 98 9.13 11.83 -17.46
C ASN A 98 10.51 11.81 -18.15
N ILE A 99 11.59 12.16 -17.44
CA ILE A 99 12.93 12.37 -18.02
C ILE A 99 13.80 11.09 -18.00
N LYS A 100 13.38 9.99 -17.37
CA LYS A 100 14.13 8.71 -17.44
C LYS A 100 13.53 7.78 -18.51
N ASN A 101 14.26 7.66 -19.62
CA ASN A 101 13.97 6.81 -20.78
C ASN A 101 14.01 5.30 -20.45
N ASP A 102 12.98 4.80 -19.78
CA ASP A 102 12.65 3.38 -19.85
C ASP A 102 11.20 3.25 -20.35
N GLU A 103 11.00 2.60 -21.49
CA GLU A 103 9.70 2.48 -22.17
C GLU A 103 8.62 1.88 -21.26
N LEU A 104 9.02 0.99 -20.35
CA LEU A 104 8.13 0.38 -19.35
C LEU A 104 7.63 1.39 -18.30
N THR A 105 8.46 2.38 -17.95
CA THR A 105 8.11 3.39 -16.94
C THR A 105 7.16 4.44 -17.53
N LYS A 106 7.33 4.79 -18.81
CA LYS A 106 6.45 5.75 -19.51
C LYS A 106 5.00 5.25 -19.59
N SER A 107 4.79 4.00 -19.99
CA SER A 107 3.44 3.42 -20.11
C SER A 107 2.70 3.35 -18.77
N PHE A 108 3.39 3.06 -17.66
CA PHE A 108 2.79 3.03 -16.32
C PHE A 108 2.46 4.43 -15.78
N ILE A 109 3.34 5.40 -15.99
CA ILE A 109 3.16 6.79 -15.55
C ILE A 109 1.98 7.46 -16.27
N GLU A 110 1.90 7.32 -17.61
CA GLU A 110 0.82 7.95 -18.41
C GLU A 110 -0.58 7.46 -18.01
N ASN A 111 -0.70 6.17 -17.69
CA ASN A 111 -1.97 5.57 -17.24
C ASN A 111 -2.32 5.92 -15.77
N SER A 112 -1.32 6.09 -14.90
CA SER A 112 -1.53 6.36 -13.47
C SER A 112 -1.78 7.84 -13.16
N ILE A 113 -1.08 8.76 -13.84
CA ILE A 113 -1.25 10.21 -13.67
C ILE A 113 -2.58 10.69 -14.26
N SER A 114 -2.97 10.15 -15.43
CA SER A 114 -4.22 10.57 -16.09
C SER A 114 -5.45 10.35 -15.20
N LYS A 115 -5.49 9.28 -14.39
CA LYS A 115 -6.63 9.00 -13.51
C LYS A 115 -6.73 9.98 -12.33
N GLN A 116 -5.63 10.26 -11.64
CA GLN A 116 -5.66 11.11 -10.43
C GLN A 116 -5.87 12.60 -10.73
N VAL A 117 -5.43 13.09 -11.89
CA VAL A 117 -5.62 14.49 -12.29
C VAL A 117 -7.03 14.74 -12.82
N LEU A 118 -7.58 13.82 -13.63
CA LEU A 118 -8.90 13.98 -14.23
C LEU A 118 -10.05 13.92 -13.20
N GLU A 119 -9.92 13.10 -12.15
CA GLU A 119 -10.94 12.97 -11.09
C GLU A 119 -11.04 14.21 -10.17
N ARG A 120 -10.09 15.15 -10.22
CA ARG A 120 -10.11 16.40 -9.41
C ARG A 120 -10.44 17.66 -10.21
N SER A 121 -10.55 17.55 -11.53
CA SER A 121 -10.97 18.63 -12.43
C SER A 121 -12.47 18.60 -12.78
N SER A 122 -13.27 17.85 -12.02
CA SER A 122 -14.74 17.77 -12.13
C SER A 122 -15.41 18.36 -10.90
#